data_AF-A0A399MEE7-F1
#
_entry.id   AF-A0A399MEE7-F1
#
_cell.length_a   1.000
_cell.length_b   1.000
_cell.length_c   1.000
_cell.angle_alpha   90.00
_cell.angle_beta   90.00
_cell.angle_gamma   90.00
#
_symmetry.space_group_name_H-M   'P 1'
#
loop_
_entity.id
_entity.type
_entity.pdbx_description
1 polymer ?
#
loop_
_entity_poly.entity_id
_entity_poly.type
_entity_poly.pdbx_seq_one_letter_code
_entity_poly.pdbx_strand_id
1 'polypeptide(L)'
;MTHTNQIAEAVQGFIQSQVVVTIPGLQVFRLPPVVGVSLAGDIATLVSADFPQAAVSILGRCRGSLAGLEDAMRASDEVRAALEQCRCQPHPGAALESHFQAVARVGGAQ
;
A
#
# COMPACT_ATOMS: atom_id res chain seq x y z
N MET A 1 -17.54 45.48 -2.30
CA MET A 1 -16.67 44.42 -1.74
C MET A 1 -17.55 43.22 -1.41
N THR A 2 -17.65 42.27 -2.33
CA THR A 2 -18.40 41.02 -2.14
C THR A 2 -17.40 39.94 -1.75
N HIS A 3 -17.38 39.59 -0.46
CA HIS A 3 -16.68 38.41 0.01
C HIS A 3 -17.46 37.18 -0.47
N THR A 4 -16.99 36.54 -1.52
CA THR A 4 -17.42 35.19 -1.90
C THR A 4 -17.03 34.23 -0.78
N ASN A 5 -18.00 33.90 0.08
CA ASN A 5 -17.93 32.73 0.95
C ASN A 5 -17.93 31.49 0.06
N GLN A 6 -16.74 31.03 -0.32
CA GLN A 6 -16.55 29.68 -0.84
C GLN A 6 -16.75 28.72 0.34
N ILE A 7 -17.97 28.21 0.45
CA ILE A 7 -18.25 27.02 1.26
C ILE A 7 -17.53 25.88 0.54
N ALA A 8 -16.36 25.49 1.04
CA ALA A 8 -15.73 24.25 0.61
C ALA A 8 -16.64 23.10 1.06
N GLU A 9 -17.44 22.55 0.15
CA GLU A 9 -18.17 21.32 0.41
C GLU A 9 -17.14 20.25 0.80
N ALA A 10 -17.31 19.66 1.98
CA ALA A 10 -16.47 18.57 2.43
C ALA A 10 -16.70 17.37 1.51
N VAL A 11 -15.80 17.18 0.53
CA VAL A 11 -15.80 15.99 -0.32
C VAL A 11 -15.50 14.79 0.56
N GLN A 12 -16.49 13.91 0.75
CA GLN A 12 -16.29 12.63 1.41
C GLN A 12 -15.45 11.72 0.52
N GLY A 13 -14.32 11.24 1.04
CA GLY A 13 -13.34 10.52 0.26
C GLY A 13 -12.34 9.79 1.14
N PHE A 14 -11.43 9.04 0.51
CA PHE A 14 -10.39 8.31 1.22
C PHE A 14 -9.06 8.33 0.45
N ILE A 15 -7.97 8.09 1.16
CA ILE A 15 -6.63 7.99 0.58
C ILE A 15 -6.32 6.51 0.38
N GLN A 16 -5.89 6.14 -0.82
CA GLN A 16 -5.22 4.86 -1.07
C GLN A 16 -3.73 5.10 -1.22
N SER A 17 -2.91 4.35 -0.51
CA SER A 17 -1.46 4.37 -0.61
C SER A 17 -0.99 3.05 -1.20
N GLN A 18 -0.15 3.11 -2.22
CA GLN A 18 0.51 1.93 -2.76
C GLN A 18 2.00 2.00 -2.49
N VAL A 19 2.54 0.94 -1.88
CA VAL A 19 3.98 0.81 -1.67
C VAL A 19 4.61 0.15 -2.89
N VAL A 20 5.60 0.82 -3.45
CA VAL A 20 6.41 0.35 -4.58
C VAL A 20 7.84 0.22 -4.10
N VAL A 21 8.40 -0.96 -4.26
CA VAL A 21 9.76 -1.31 -3.84
C VAL A 21 10.57 -1.64 -5.08
N THR A 22 11.71 -0.98 -5.24
CA THR A 22 12.67 -1.27 -6.29
C THR A 22 13.96 -1.74 -5.64
N ILE A 23 14.28 -3.02 -5.81
CA ILE A 23 15.50 -3.61 -5.25
C ILE A 23 16.51 -3.77 -6.40
N PRO A 24 17.73 -3.20 -6.33
CA PRO A 24 18.73 -3.35 -7.38
C PRO A 24 19.01 -4.82 -7.72
N GLY A 25 18.99 -5.16 -9.01
CA GLY A 25 19.21 -6.53 -9.49
C GLY A 25 17.98 -7.46 -9.40
N LEU A 26 16.86 -6.98 -8.85
CA LEU A 26 15.57 -7.69 -8.79
C LEU A 26 14.50 -6.90 -9.54
N GLN A 27 13.31 -7.51 -9.69
CA GLN A 27 12.15 -6.87 -10.31
C GLN A 27 11.49 -5.86 -9.35
N VAL A 28 10.82 -4.85 -9.92
CA VAL A 28 9.99 -3.93 -9.15
C VAL A 28 8.85 -4.70 -8.51
N PHE A 29 8.75 -4.59 -7.19
CA PHE A 29 7.75 -5.23 -6.37
C PHE A 29 6.69 -4.19 -5.95
N ARG A 30 5.41 -4.51 -6.16
CA ARG A 30 4.29 -3.63 -5.81
C ARG A 30 3.34 -4.34 -4.88
N LEU A 31 3.06 -3.73 -3.74
CA LEU A 31 2.03 -4.24 -2.86
C LEU A 31 0.65 -3.78 -3.34
N PRO A 32 -0.42 -4.53 -3.00
CA PRO A 32 -1.78 -4.05 -3.19
C PRO A 32 -1.98 -2.70 -2.49
N PRO A 33 -2.76 -1.77 -3.07
CA PRO A 33 -3.06 -0.49 -2.44
C PRO A 33 -3.80 -0.68 -1.12
N VAL A 34 -3.40 0.09 -0.10
CA VAL A 34 -4.03 0.09 1.23
C VAL A 34 -4.67 1.43 1.52
N VAL A 35 -5.71 1.45 2.36
CA VAL A 35 -6.39 2.66 2.80
C VAL A 35 -5.54 3.35 3.87
N GLY A 36 -5.31 4.67 3.69
CA GLY A 36 -4.48 5.47 4.58
C GLY A 36 -2.98 5.29 4.35
N VAL A 37 -2.16 5.88 5.23
CA VAL A 37 -0.69 5.92 5.09
C VAL A 37 0.05 5.06 6.11
N SER A 38 -0.56 4.74 7.27
CA SER A 38 0.14 4.05 8.34
C SER A 38 0.60 2.64 7.93
N LEU A 39 -0.31 1.84 7.36
CA LEU A 39 0.04 0.49 6.91
C LEU A 39 1.11 0.49 5.81
N ALA A 40 1.06 1.48 4.90
CA ALA A 40 2.08 1.66 3.87
C ALA A 40 3.46 2.01 4.46
N GLY A 41 3.49 2.80 5.54
CA GLY A 41 4.73 3.11 6.28
C GLY A 41 5.30 1.90 7.01
N ASP A 42 4.45 1.08 7.64
CA ASP A 42 4.86 -0.16 8.29
C ASP A 42 5.51 -1.14 7.30
N ILE A 43 4.88 -1.32 6.13
CA ILE A 43 5.41 -2.13 5.03
C ILE A 43 6.76 -1.59 4.58
N ALA A 44 6.86 -0.28 4.33
CA ALA A 44 8.09 0.35 3.85
C ALA A 44 9.25 0.14 4.82
N THR A 45 8.99 0.29 6.11
CA THR A 45 9.98 0.09 7.19
C THR A 45 10.48 -1.36 7.20
N LEU A 46 9.54 -2.31 7.15
CA LEU A 46 9.83 -3.73 7.25
C LEU A 46 10.59 -4.25 6.03
N VAL A 47 10.25 -3.80 4.82
CA VAL A 47 11.00 -4.12 3.60
C VAL A 47 12.40 -3.51 3.63
N SER A 48 12.54 -2.26 4.07
CA SER A 48 13.85 -1.59 4.10
C SER A 48 14.84 -2.24 5.08
N ALA A 49 14.35 -2.91 6.12
CA ALA A 49 15.18 -3.64 7.07
C ALA A 49 15.90 -4.84 6.43
N ASP A 50 15.21 -5.61 5.59
CA ASP A 50 15.80 -6.76 4.90
C ASP A 50 16.49 -6.38 3.57
N PHE A 51 16.08 -5.28 2.95
CA PHE A 51 16.64 -4.78 1.69
C PHE A 51 17.13 -3.33 1.82
N PRO A 52 18.27 -3.09 2.48
CA PRO A 52 18.77 -1.73 2.75
C PRO A 52 19.15 -0.94 1.48
N GLN A 53 19.36 -1.62 0.36
CA GLN A 53 19.62 -1.01 -0.95
C GLN A 53 18.35 -0.74 -1.75
N ALA A 54 17.17 -1.11 -1.23
CA ALA A 54 15.91 -0.91 -1.93
C ALA A 54 15.47 0.55 -1.90
N ALA A 55 15.01 1.05 -3.03
CA ALA A 55 14.26 2.29 -3.09
C ALA A 55 12.78 1.99 -2.80
N VAL A 56 12.22 2.56 -1.74
CA VAL A 56 10.81 2.43 -1.38
C VAL A 56 10.08 3.74 -1.65
N SER A 57 8.99 3.68 -2.39
CA SER A 57 8.11 4.82 -2.69
C SER A 57 6.68 4.52 -2.25
N ILE A 58 6.03 5.48 -1.60
CA ILE A 58 4.62 5.39 -1.23
C ILE A 58 3.83 6.33 -2.14
N LEU A 59 3.03 5.75 -3.04
CA LEU A 59 2.20 6.47 -3.98
C LEU A 59 0.81 6.67 -3.39
N GLY A 60 0.52 7.88 -2.92
CA GLY A 60 -0.79 8.26 -2.40
C GLY A 60 -1.73 8.72 -3.51
N ARG A 61 -3.00 8.28 -3.46
CA ARG A 61 -4.08 8.72 -4.33
C ARG A 61 -5.31 9.09 -3.51
N CYS A 62 -5.76 10.33 -3.64
CA CYS A 62 -7.03 10.77 -3.07
C CYS A 62 -8.20 10.29 -3.94
N ARG A 63 -9.18 9.65 -3.32
CA ARG A 63 -10.47 9.32 -3.93
C ARG A 63 -11.50 10.33 -3.45
N GLY A 64 -12.06 11.12 -4.36
CA GLY A 64 -13.10 12.11 -4.06
C GLY A 64 -14.50 11.53 -3.90
N SER A 65 -14.60 10.24 -3.52
CA SER A 65 -15.85 9.52 -3.28
C SER A 65 -15.58 8.32 -2.37
N LEU A 66 -16.61 7.87 -1.65
CA LEU A 66 -16.58 6.64 -0.83
C LEU A 66 -16.90 5.38 -1.64
N ALA A 67 -17.21 5.50 -2.94
CA ALA A 67 -17.44 4.33 -3.79
C ALA A 67 -16.23 3.38 -3.80
N GLY A 68 -16.46 2.11 -3.49
CA GLY A 68 -15.40 1.09 -3.39
C GLY A 68 -14.54 1.19 -2.12
N LEU A 69 -14.93 2.01 -1.13
CA LEU A 69 -14.20 2.08 0.14
C LEU A 69 -14.23 0.74 0.89
N GLU A 70 -15.37 0.05 0.95
CA GLU A 70 -15.47 -1.24 1.64
C GLU A 70 -14.54 -2.30 1.03
N ASP A 71 -14.50 -2.40 -0.29
CA ASP A 71 -13.58 -3.31 -0.98
C ASP A 71 -12.11 -2.90 -0.76
N ALA A 72 -11.82 -1.60 -0.77
CA ALA A 72 -10.47 -1.10 -0.48
C ALA A 72 -10.06 -1.39 0.98
N MET A 73 -10.98 -1.29 1.94
CA MET A 73 -10.72 -1.67 3.33
C MET A 73 -10.48 -3.18 3.46
N ARG A 74 -11.31 -4.02 2.81
CA ARG A 74 -11.12 -5.48 2.79
C ARG A 74 -9.75 -5.85 2.24
N ALA A 75 -9.35 -5.28 1.10
CA ALA A 75 -8.01 -5.48 0.52
C ALA A 75 -6.89 -4.98 1.47
N SER A 76 -7.14 -3.90 2.22
CA SER A 76 -6.19 -3.41 3.22
C SER A 76 -6.03 -4.36 4.40
N ASP A 77 -7.12 -4.99 4.83
CA ASP A 77 -7.11 -5.97 5.91
C ASP A 77 -6.42 -7.27 5.50
N GLU A 78 -6.58 -7.71 4.24
CA GLU A 78 -5.81 -8.81 3.67
C GLU A 78 -4.30 -8.51 3.68
N VAL A 79 -3.91 -7.30 3.28
CA VAL A 79 -2.51 -6.87 3.33
C VAL A 79 -1.99 -6.82 4.77
N ARG A 80 -2.80 -6.35 5.71
CA ARG A 80 -2.45 -6.33 7.14
C ARG A 80 -2.25 -7.73 7.68
N ALA A 81 -3.15 -8.66 7.37
CA ALA A 81 -3.04 -10.05 7.79
C ALA A 81 -1.77 -10.70 7.22
N ALA A 82 -1.44 -10.46 5.95
CA ALA A 82 -0.20 -10.94 5.35
C ALA A 82 1.04 -10.33 6.04
N LEU A 83 1.00 -9.03 6.35
CA LEU A 83 2.08 -8.36 7.09
C LEU A 83 2.28 -8.97 8.48
N GLU A 84 1.21 -9.20 9.22
CA GLU A 84 1.24 -9.82 10.56
C GLU A 84 1.82 -11.24 10.50
N GLN A 85 1.45 -12.03 9.49
CA GLN A 85 2.02 -13.36 9.27
C GLN A 85 3.51 -13.31 8.93
N CYS A 86 3.94 -12.35 8.10
CA CYS A 86 5.33 -12.19 7.72
C CYS A 86 6.22 -11.69 8.86
N ARG A 87 5.68 -10.89 9.79
CA ARG A 87 6.42 -10.39 10.97
C ARG A 87 6.99 -11.50 11.86
N CYS A 88 6.40 -12.69 11.85
CA CYS A 88 6.88 -13.84 12.61
C CYS A 88 8.06 -14.58 11.93
N GLN A 89 8.46 -14.17 10.72
CA GLN A 89 9.55 -14.81 9.97
C GLN A 89 10.92 -14.21 10.34
N PRO A 90 12.03 -14.95 10.14
CA PRO A 90 13.39 -14.43 10.34
C PRO A 90 13.74 -13.24 9.44
N HIS A 91 13.16 -13.20 8.23
CA HIS A 91 13.30 -12.13 7.25
C HIS A 91 11.91 -11.65 6.80
N PRO A 92 11.22 -10.82 7.60
CA PRO A 92 9.85 -10.42 7.34
C PRO A 92 9.63 -9.70 6.01
N GLY A 93 10.54 -8.83 5.61
CA GLY A 93 10.48 -8.07 4.36
C GLY A 93 10.67 -8.95 3.14
N ALA A 94 11.60 -9.90 3.20
CA ALA A 94 11.75 -10.91 2.15
C ALA A 94 10.53 -11.84 2.05
N ALA A 95 9.96 -12.24 3.20
CA ALA A 95 8.73 -13.03 3.22
C ALA A 95 7.54 -12.28 2.60
N LEU A 96 7.43 -10.97 2.89
CA LEU A 96 6.38 -10.11 2.34
C LEU A 96 6.52 -9.94 0.82
N GLU A 97 7.75 -9.75 0.34
CA GLU A 97 8.06 -9.68 -1.09
C GLU A 97 7.65 -10.97 -1.82
N SER A 98 8.06 -12.12 -1.29
CA SER A 98 7.75 -13.43 -1.86
C SER A 98 6.24 -13.70 -1.89
N HIS A 99 5.53 -13.39 -0.80
CA HIS A 99 4.08 -13.58 -0.70
C HIS A 99 3.33 -12.85 -1.81
N PHE A 100 3.58 -11.55 -1.96
CA PHE A 100 2.84 -10.75 -2.93
C PHE A 100 3.35 -10.93 -4.37
N GLN A 101 4.60 -11.36 -4.58
CA GLN A 101 5.02 -11.85 -5.89
C GLN A 101 4.26 -13.12 -6.30
N ALA A 102 4.04 -14.05 -5.37
CA ALA A 102 3.26 -15.25 -5.65
C ALA A 102 1.80 -14.89 -6.00
N VAL A 103 1.18 -13.99 -5.23
CA VAL A 103 -0.18 -13.49 -5.53
C VAL A 103 -0.26 -12.81 -6.90
N ALA A 104 0.71 -11.97 -7.25
CA ALA A 104 0.76 -11.30 -8.55
C ALA A 104 0.90 -12.29 -9.73
N ARG A 105 1.64 -13.40 -9.54
CA ARG A 105 1.77 -14.44 -10.56
C ARG A 105 0.50 -15.27 -10.73
N VAL A 106 -0.25 -15.50 -9.66
CA VAL A 106 -1.52 -16.24 -9.69
C VAL A 106 -2.66 -15.39 -10.27
N GLY A 107 -2.67 -14.08 -10.00
CA GLY A 107 -3.66 -13.14 -10.54
C GLY A 107 -3.38 -12.63 -11.97
N GLY A 108 -2.20 -12.92 -12.53
CA GLY A 108 -1.79 -12.49 -13.87
C GLY A 108 -2.36 -13.31 -15.04
N ALA A 109 -3.23 -14.29 -14.76
CA ALA A 109 -4.01 -15.00 -15.75
C ALA A 109 -5.43 -14.40 -15.84
N GLN A 110 -5.52 -13.16 -16.32
CA GLN A 110 -6.79 -12.54 -16.73
C GLN A 110 -6.59 -11.70 -17.99
#